data_AF-A0A1H5AK02-F1
#
_entry.id   AF-A0A1H5AK02-F1
#
_cell.length_a   1.000
_cell.length_b   1.000
_cell.length_c   1.000
_cell.angle_alpha   90.00
_cell.angle_beta   90.00
_cell.angle_gamma   90.00
#
_symmetry.space_group_name_H-M   'P 1'
#
loop_
_entity.id
_entity.type
_entity.pdbx_description
1 polymer ?
#
loop_
_entity_poly.entity_id
_entity_poly.type
_entity_poly.pdbx_seq_one_letter_code
_entity_poly.pdbx_strand_id
1 'polypeptide(L)'
;MTELEQAILDCARLHLAQLKGALALPNGPERSDSFSSAWWQLTGLAQLAEFHSGLSQPARDQLRAIDREAAQAASSNRESSGTAQFADSIAATLADPTTSNWLKQSLNEALARDSVDAANDAQVLFELLAHRSEEELRAAALAASGIPAPTLAVRFADGRAGTLDVSQARHTIITGDN
;
A
#
# COMPACT_ATOMS: atom_id res chain seq x y z
N MET A 1 25.70 16.79 38.67
CA MET A 1 24.31 16.54 38.27
C MET A 1 23.46 16.66 39.52
N THR A 2 22.35 17.38 39.46
CA THR A 2 21.45 17.63 40.59
C THR A 2 20.46 16.48 40.79
N GLU A 3 19.81 16.41 41.94
CA GLU A 3 18.76 15.42 42.21
C GLU A 3 17.58 15.56 41.24
N LEU A 4 17.21 16.79 40.87
CA LEU A 4 16.15 17.04 39.88
C LEU A 4 16.55 16.55 38.49
N GLU A 5 17.78 16.84 38.05
CA GLU A 5 18.29 16.33 36.77
C GLU A 5 18.28 14.80 36.74
N GLN A 6 18.68 14.16 37.84
CA GLN A 6 18.65 12.71 37.96
C GLN A 6 17.23 12.17 37.87
N ALA A 7 16.27 12.78 38.57
CA ALA A 7 14.86 12.39 38.50
C ALA A 7 14.26 12.54 37.09
N ILE A 8 14.61 13.60 36.37
CA ILE A 8 14.21 13.81 34.97
C ILE A 8 14.75 12.68 34.08
N LEU A 9 16.03 12.33 34.25
CA LEU A 9 16.66 11.26 33.48
C LEU A 9 16.06 9.89 33.79
N ASP A 10 15.74 9.62 35.05
CA ASP A 10 15.11 8.36 35.45
C ASP A 10 13.68 8.26 34.92
N CYS A 11 12.94 9.38 34.90
CA CYS A 11 11.63 9.46 34.25
C CYS A 11 11.71 9.22 32.73
N ALA A 12 12.69 9.83 32.06
CA ALA A 12 12.92 9.61 30.63
C ALA A 12 13.26 8.13 30.33
N ARG A 13 14.09 7.49 31.15
CA ARG A 13 14.41 6.05 31.04
C ARG A 13 13.19 5.17 31.25
N LEU A 14 12.33 5.51 32.21
CA LEU A 14 11.08 4.79 32.45
C LEU A 14 10.17 4.85 31.21
N HIS A 15 9.99 6.03 30.62
CA HIS A 15 9.17 6.17 29.41
C HIS A 15 9.80 5.48 28.20
N LEU A 16 11.13 5.49 28.05
CA LEU A 16 11.80 4.68 27.04
C LEU A 16 11.53 3.18 27.23
N ALA A 17 11.56 2.67 28.47
CA ALA A 17 11.24 1.29 28.77
C ALA A 17 9.77 0.95 28.46
N GLN A 18 8.83 1.84 28.79
CA GLN A 18 7.42 1.69 28.46
C GLN A 18 7.18 1.69 26.95
N LEU A 19 7.83 2.59 26.21
CA LEU A 19 7.79 2.66 24.75
C LEU A 19 8.27 1.34 24.14
N LYS A 20 9.42 0.83 24.58
CA LYS A 20 9.95 -0.48 24.13
C LYS A 20 9.02 -1.64 24.49
N GLY A 21 8.42 -1.61 25.67
CA GLY A 21 7.42 -2.59 26.10
C GLY A 21 6.18 -2.57 25.20
N ALA A 22 5.65 -1.38 24.89
CA ALA A 22 4.53 -1.22 23.97
C ALA A 22 4.88 -1.75 22.57
N LEU A 23 6.09 -1.47 22.09
CA LEU A 23 6.58 -1.98 20.81
C LEU A 23 6.65 -3.51 20.73
N ALA A 24 6.78 -4.21 21.86
CA ALA A 24 6.77 -5.67 21.95
C ALA A 24 5.35 -6.28 21.98
N LEU A 25 4.30 -5.48 22.16
CA LEU A 25 2.92 -5.95 22.11
C LEU A 25 2.49 -6.26 20.66
N PRO A 26 1.54 -7.19 20.45
CA PRO A 26 0.92 -7.41 19.15
C PRO A 26 0.26 -6.13 18.59
N ASN A 27 0.14 -6.05 17.26
CA ASN A 27 -0.57 -4.96 16.61
C ASN A 27 -2.01 -4.85 17.12
N GLY A 28 -2.38 -3.69 17.64
CA GLY A 28 -3.69 -3.45 18.23
C GLY A 28 -3.80 -2.10 18.91
N PRO A 29 -5.00 -1.72 19.38
CA PRO A 29 -5.24 -0.44 20.04
C PRO A 29 -4.38 -0.27 21.30
N GLU A 30 -4.25 -1.31 22.12
CA GLU A 30 -3.44 -1.28 23.35
C GLU A 30 -1.97 -0.96 23.08
N ARG A 31 -1.39 -1.54 22.02
CA ARG A 31 -0.05 -1.22 21.53
C ARG A 31 0.06 0.24 21.13
N SER A 32 -0.85 0.70 20.29
CA SER A 32 -0.84 2.06 19.73
C SER A 32 -0.99 3.13 20.82
N ASP A 33 -1.89 2.90 21.78
CA ASP A 33 -2.16 3.82 22.88
C ASP A 33 -0.98 3.87 23.84
N SER A 34 -0.45 2.72 24.23
CA SER A 34 0.72 2.61 25.12
C SER A 34 1.97 3.22 24.48
N PHE A 35 2.19 2.96 23.19
CA PHE A 35 3.28 3.55 22.43
C PHE A 35 3.15 5.06 22.35
N SER A 36 1.97 5.57 21.94
CA SER A 36 1.74 7.01 21.76
C SER A 36 1.89 7.77 23.08
N SER A 37 1.36 7.21 24.17
CA SER A 37 1.49 7.79 25.51
C SER A 37 2.95 7.90 25.94
N ALA A 38 3.71 6.80 25.87
CA ALA A 38 5.12 6.78 26.25
C ALA A 38 5.98 7.67 25.34
N TRP A 39 5.68 7.71 24.05
CA TRP A 39 6.36 8.56 23.06
C TRP A 39 6.18 10.04 23.39
N TRP A 40 4.96 10.48 23.69
CA TRP A 40 4.70 11.88 24.02
C TRP A 40 5.38 12.31 25.32
N GLN A 41 5.33 11.48 26.36
CA GLN A 41 5.99 11.77 27.63
C GLN A 41 7.51 11.89 27.44
N LEU A 42 8.11 10.95 26.70
CA LEU A 42 9.55 10.98 26.45
C LEU A 42 9.97 12.19 25.61
N THR A 43 9.23 12.48 24.53
CA THR A 43 9.52 13.63 23.65
C THR A 43 9.46 14.94 24.44
N GLY A 44 8.47 15.09 25.32
CA GLY A 44 8.35 16.27 26.19
C GLY A 44 9.57 16.45 27.11
N LEU A 45 10.08 15.36 27.70
CA LEU A 45 11.29 15.41 28.53
C LEU A 45 12.55 15.68 27.70
N ALA A 46 12.67 15.07 26.52
CA ALA A 46 13.80 15.26 25.62
C ALA A 46 13.94 16.71 25.16
N GLN A 47 12.83 17.41 24.92
CA GLN A 47 12.82 18.83 24.55
C GLN A 47 13.48 19.74 25.60
N LEU A 48 13.53 19.33 26.88
CA LEU A 48 14.27 20.07 27.90
C LEU A 48 15.76 20.18 27.57
N ALA A 49 16.33 19.24 26.81
CA ALA A 49 17.72 19.30 26.37
C ALA A 49 17.98 20.41 25.33
N GLU A 50 16.95 20.76 24.55
CA GLU A 50 17.04 21.78 23.50
C GLU A 50 16.69 23.18 24.00
N PHE A 51 15.87 23.28 25.04
CA PHE A 51 15.52 24.55 25.65
C PHE A 51 16.57 25.02 26.67
N HIS A 52 16.53 26.32 26.99
CA HIS A 52 17.29 26.92 28.09
C HIS A 52 16.70 26.56 29.47
N SER A 53 16.51 25.26 29.69
CA SER A 53 15.89 24.62 30.86
C SER A 53 16.72 24.68 32.15
N GLY A 54 17.92 25.26 32.11
CA GLY A 54 18.86 25.25 33.24
C GLY A 54 19.57 23.89 33.47
N LEU A 55 19.32 22.89 32.63
CA LEU A 55 20.03 21.60 32.68
C LEU A 55 21.52 21.77 32.35
N SER A 56 22.35 21.08 33.12
CA SER A 56 23.77 20.90 32.86
C SER A 56 24.00 20.14 31.55
N GLN A 57 25.14 20.41 30.90
CA GLN A 57 25.49 19.77 29.64
C GLN A 57 25.45 18.23 29.71
N PRO A 58 25.96 17.57 30.77
CA PRO A 58 25.86 16.11 30.89
C PRO A 58 24.40 15.60 30.92
N ALA A 59 23.48 16.31 31.59
CA ALA A 59 22.08 15.92 31.64
C ALA A 59 21.41 16.06 30.25
N ARG A 60 21.73 17.13 29.52
CA ARG A 60 21.26 17.33 28.14
C ARG A 60 21.73 16.23 27.20
N ASP A 61 23.02 15.87 27.28
CA ASP A 61 23.59 14.83 26.42
C ASP A 61 22.97 13.46 26.69
N GLN A 62 22.66 13.15 27.96
CA GLN A 62 21.96 11.92 28.31
C GLN A 62 20.51 11.91 27.81
N LEU A 63 19.75 13.01 27.95
CA LEU A 63 18.40 13.11 27.39
C LEU A 63 18.39 12.91 25.87
N ARG A 64 19.32 13.54 25.16
CA ARG A 64 19.50 13.36 23.70
C ARG A 64 19.89 11.93 23.32
N ALA A 65 20.63 11.23 24.17
CA ALA A 65 20.94 9.82 23.94
C ALA A 65 19.68 8.94 24.08
N ILE A 66 18.87 9.17 25.12
CA ILE A 66 17.61 8.45 25.35
C ILE A 66 16.63 8.71 24.20
N ASP A 67 16.50 9.96 23.74
CA ASP A 67 15.63 10.34 22.63
C ASP A 67 16.03 9.66 21.32
N ARG A 68 17.34 9.66 20.99
CA ARG A 68 17.87 8.93 19.83
C ARG A 68 17.59 7.43 19.91
N GLU A 69 17.72 6.84 21.10
CA GLU A 69 17.44 5.42 21.31
C GLU A 69 15.95 5.09 21.10
N ALA A 70 15.04 5.96 21.54
CA ALA A 70 13.62 5.84 21.26
C ALA A 70 13.30 5.91 19.77
N ALA A 71 13.89 6.90 19.06
CA ALA A 71 13.72 7.05 17.62
C ALA A 71 14.22 5.82 16.84
N GLN A 72 15.37 5.26 17.24
CA GLN A 72 15.89 4.02 16.66
C GLN A 72 14.94 2.85 16.91
N ALA A 73 14.47 2.66 18.15
CA ALA A 73 13.55 1.57 18.49
C ALA A 73 12.24 1.64 17.68
N ALA A 74 11.66 2.82 17.52
CA ALA A 74 10.46 3.03 16.72
C ALA A 74 10.70 2.71 15.23
N SER A 75 11.85 3.12 14.69
CA SER A 75 12.23 2.89 13.29
C SER A 75 12.43 1.40 12.99
N SER A 76 13.25 0.69 13.78
CA SER A 76 13.49 -0.74 13.63
C SER A 76 12.22 -1.57 13.72
N ASN A 77 11.30 -1.19 14.61
CA ASN A 77 10.03 -1.90 14.73
C ASN A 77 9.13 -1.67 13.52
N ARG A 78 9.07 -0.46 12.96
CA ARG A 78 8.29 -0.18 11.76
C ARG A 78 8.74 -1.02 10.57
N GLU A 79 10.05 -1.18 10.39
CA GLU A 79 10.63 -2.06 9.35
C GLU A 79 10.26 -3.52 9.58
N SER A 80 10.40 -3.99 10.82
CA SER A 80 10.07 -5.38 11.20
C SER A 80 8.57 -5.69 11.05
N SER A 81 7.71 -4.77 11.48
CA SER A 81 6.25 -4.91 11.38
C SER A 81 5.78 -4.90 9.93
N GLY A 82 6.30 -3.98 9.09
CA GLY A 82 5.90 -3.89 7.69
C GLY A 82 6.33 -5.11 6.86
N THR A 83 7.56 -5.58 7.06
CA THR A 83 8.09 -6.77 6.37
C THR A 83 7.41 -8.06 6.82
N ALA A 84 7.22 -8.24 8.13
CA ALA A 84 6.51 -9.41 8.66
C ALA A 84 5.04 -9.43 8.23
N GLN A 85 4.33 -8.29 8.32
CA GLN A 85 2.93 -8.21 7.92
C GLN A 85 2.72 -8.50 6.42
N PHE A 86 3.64 -8.06 5.58
CA PHE A 86 3.62 -8.35 4.16
C PHE A 86 3.88 -9.84 3.87
N ALA A 87 4.89 -10.42 4.52
CA ALA A 87 5.19 -11.85 4.42
C ALA A 87 4.00 -12.72 4.90
N ASP A 88 3.36 -12.33 5.99
CA ASP A 88 2.17 -13.00 6.53
C ASP A 88 0.99 -12.91 5.55
N SER A 89 0.81 -11.77 4.89
CA SER A 89 -0.25 -11.58 3.89
C SER A 89 -0.03 -12.46 2.66
N ILE A 90 1.20 -12.55 2.15
CA ILE A 90 1.57 -13.46 1.06
C ILE A 90 1.31 -14.91 1.47
N ALA A 91 1.80 -15.31 2.64
CA ALA A 91 1.62 -16.67 3.14
C ALA A 91 0.13 -17.02 3.31
N ALA A 92 -0.67 -16.09 3.81
CA ALA A 92 -2.12 -16.25 3.94
C ALA A 92 -2.80 -16.46 2.57
N THR A 93 -2.47 -15.66 1.56
CA THR A 93 -3.00 -15.83 0.18
C THR A 93 -2.61 -17.17 -0.42
N LEU A 94 -1.37 -17.65 -0.20
CA LEU A 94 -0.92 -18.94 -0.71
C LEU A 94 -1.59 -20.12 0.03
N ALA A 95 -1.83 -19.99 1.33
CA ALA A 95 -2.46 -21.02 2.16
C ALA A 95 -3.98 -21.11 1.97
N ASP A 96 -4.64 -20.01 1.61
CA ASP A 96 -6.10 -19.95 1.47
C ASP A 96 -6.59 -20.89 0.35
N PRO A 97 -7.42 -21.92 0.65
CA PRO A 97 -7.91 -22.86 -0.35
C PRO A 97 -8.87 -22.23 -1.38
N THR A 98 -9.44 -21.06 -1.09
CA THR A 98 -10.34 -20.34 -2.01
C THR A 98 -9.60 -19.48 -3.03
N THR A 99 -8.32 -19.18 -2.77
CA THR A 99 -7.47 -18.45 -3.72
C THR A 99 -7.22 -19.31 -4.96
N SER A 100 -7.38 -18.72 -6.15
CA SER A 100 -7.26 -19.45 -7.41
C SER A 100 -5.84 -19.97 -7.64
N ASN A 101 -5.72 -21.16 -8.24
CA ASN A 101 -4.41 -21.76 -8.56
C ASN A 101 -3.55 -20.84 -9.44
N TRP A 102 -4.18 -20.12 -10.37
CA TRP A 102 -3.50 -19.14 -11.21
C TRP A 102 -2.87 -18.02 -10.38
N LEU A 103 -3.61 -17.43 -9.43
CA LEU A 103 -3.07 -16.36 -8.58
C LEU A 103 -1.95 -16.88 -7.66
N LYS A 104 -2.08 -18.09 -7.10
CA LYS A 104 -1.02 -18.70 -6.30
C LYS A 104 0.25 -18.93 -7.10
N GLN A 105 0.12 -19.43 -8.33
CA GLN A 105 1.27 -19.65 -9.20
C GLN A 105 1.92 -18.32 -9.60
N SER A 106 1.14 -17.36 -10.07
CA SER A 106 1.64 -16.02 -10.44
C SER A 106 2.35 -15.32 -9.27
N LEU A 107 1.81 -15.45 -8.05
CA LEU A 107 2.45 -14.88 -6.85
C LEU A 107 3.77 -15.59 -6.52
N ASN A 108 3.84 -16.93 -6.59
CA ASN A 108 5.09 -17.65 -6.36
C ASN A 108 6.16 -17.30 -7.40
N GLU A 109 5.78 -17.14 -8.67
CA GLU A 109 6.70 -16.73 -9.73
C GLU A 109 7.17 -15.27 -9.54
N ALA A 110 6.28 -14.36 -9.11
CA ALA A 110 6.61 -12.96 -8.84
C ALA A 110 7.59 -12.80 -7.67
N LEU A 111 7.47 -13.63 -6.61
CA LEU A 111 8.37 -13.58 -5.44
C LEU A 111 9.83 -13.91 -5.76
N ALA A 112 10.09 -14.61 -6.86
CA ALA A 112 11.44 -14.95 -7.31
C ALA A 112 12.09 -13.88 -8.20
N ARG A 113 11.36 -12.81 -8.56
CA ARG A 113 11.79 -11.77 -9.50
C ARG A 113 12.20 -10.49 -8.78
N ASP A 114 12.79 -9.56 -9.54
CA ASP A 114 12.95 -8.18 -9.08
C ASP A 114 11.58 -7.57 -8.76
N SER A 115 11.47 -6.91 -7.62
CA SER A 115 10.20 -6.43 -7.09
C SER A 115 9.59 -5.29 -7.91
N VAL A 116 10.41 -4.48 -8.57
CA VAL A 116 9.94 -3.38 -9.42
C VAL A 116 9.37 -3.92 -10.72
N ASP A 117 10.06 -4.87 -11.34
CA ASP A 117 9.60 -5.53 -12.56
C ASP A 117 8.31 -6.33 -12.32
N ALA A 118 8.26 -7.11 -11.23
CA ALA A 118 7.09 -7.90 -10.88
C ALA A 118 5.85 -7.03 -10.60
N ALA A 119 6.03 -5.88 -9.94
CA ALA A 119 4.94 -4.95 -9.69
C ALA A 119 4.43 -4.29 -10.98
N ASN A 120 5.34 -3.88 -11.88
CA ASN A 120 4.96 -3.32 -13.18
C ASN A 120 4.20 -4.34 -14.04
N ASP A 121 4.69 -5.57 -14.13
CA ASP A 121 4.02 -6.63 -14.88
C ASP A 121 2.62 -6.93 -14.31
N ALA A 122 2.48 -6.96 -12.97
CA ALA A 122 1.20 -7.16 -12.32
C ALA A 122 0.20 -6.03 -12.60
N GLN A 123 0.67 -4.78 -12.67
CA GLN A 123 -0.15 -3.62 -13.04
C GLN A 123 -0.63 -3.72 -14.49
N VAL A 124 0.26 -4.01 -15.43
CA VAL A 124 -0.10 -4.19 -16.85
C VAL A 124 -1.10 -5.35 -17.01
N LEU A 125 -0.88 -6.45 -16.31
CA LEU A 125 -1.78 -7.60 -16.31
C LEU A 125 -3.16 -7.25 -15.77
N PHE A 126 -3.23 -6.50 -14.66
CA PHE A 126 -4.49 -6.01 -14.11
C PHE A 126 -5.25 -5.14 -15.11
N GLU A 127 -4.58 -4.18 -15.76
CA GLU A 127 -5.19 -3.29 -16.76
C GLU A 127 -5.76 -4.08 -17.94
N LEU A 128 -5.01 -5.05 -18.47
CA LEU A 128 -5.47 -5.90 -19.58
C LEU A 128 -6.69 -6.75 -19.20
N LEU A 129 -6.69 -7.34 -17.99
CA LEU A 129 -7.81 -8.15 -17.50
C LEU A 129 -9.04 -7.29 -17.21
N ALA A 130 -8.85 -6.09 -16.66
CA ALA A 130 -9.92 -5.13 -16.42
C ALA A 130 -10.58 -4.70 -17.74
N HIS A 131 -9.78 -4.34 -18.74
CA HIS A 131 -10.31 -3.97 -20.06
C HIS A 131 -11.07 -5.11 -20.73
N ARG A 132 -10.53 -6.34 -20.66
CA ARG A 132 -11.24 -7.52 -21.15
C ARG A 132 -12.59 -7.71 -20.43
N SER A 133 -12.60 -7.59 -19.10
CA SER A 133 -13.83 -7.72 -18.31
C SER A 133 -14.89 -6.70 -18.70
N GLU A 134 -14.47 -5.45 -18.98
CA GLU A 134 -15.37 -4.39 -19.41
C GLU A 134 -15.98 -4.68 -20.79
N GLU A 135 -15.16 -5.12 -21.75
CA GLU A 135 -15.65 -5.47 -23.09
C GLU A 135 -16.63 -6.67 -23.05
N GLU A 136 -16.35 -7.69 -22.25
CA GLU A 136 -17.25 -8.83 -22.05
C GLU A 136 -18.58 -8.39 -21.43
N LEU A 137 -18.54 -7.51 -20.43
CA LEU A 137 -19.75 -6.95 -19.81
C LEU A 137 -20.55 -6.09 -20.80
N ARG A 138 -19.86 -5.26 -21.59
CA ARG A 138 -20.48 -4.43 -22.63
C ARG A 138 -21.14 -5.29 -23.71
N ALA A 139 -20.47 -6.36 -24.15
CA ALA A 139 -21.01 -7.30 -25.11
C ALA A 139 -22.25 -8.03 -24.56
N ALA A 140 -22.20 -8.48 -23.31
CA ALA A 140 -23.33 -9.11 -22.64
C ALA A 140 -24.52 -8.15 -22.48
N ALA A 141 -24.27 -6.89 -22.14
CA ALA A 141 -25.31 -5.87 -22.03
C ALA A 141 -25.98 -5.56 -23.39
N LEU A 142 -25.20 -5.49 -24.47
CA LEU A 142 -25.73 -5.32 -25.82
C LEU A 142 -26.62 -6.52 -26.21
N ALA A 143 -26.15 -7.75 -25.96
CA ALA A 143 -26.92 -8.96 -26.23
C ALA A 143 -28.23 -9.01 -25.43
N ALA A 144 -28.20 -8.61 -24.15
CA ALA A 144 -29.37 -8.57 -23.28
C ALA A 144 -30.38 -7.46 -23.62
N SER A 145 -29.93 -6.36 -24.25
CA SER A 145 -30.78 -5.22 -24.62
C SER A 145 -31.79 -5.55 -25.73
N GLY A 146 -31.64 -6.68 -26.43
CA GLY A 146 -32.49 -7.06 -27.55
C GLY A 146 -32.40 -6.12 -28.76
N ILE A 147 -31.51 -5.12 -28.72
CA ILE A 147 -31.22 -4.25 -29.86
C ILE A 147 -30.42 -5.09 -30.84
N PRO A 148 -30.94 -5.37 -32.06
CA PRO A 148 -30.16 -6.08 -33.06
C PRO A 148 -28.88 -5.30 -33.34
N ALA A 149 -27.77 -6.02 -33.58
CA ALA A 149 -26.52 -5.39 -33.99
C ALA A 149 -26.83 -4.35 -35.08
N PRO A 150 -26.32 -3.12 -34.97
CA PRO A 150 -26.65 -2.09 -35.94
C PRO A 150 -26.18 -2.58 -37.31
N THR A 151 -27.14 -2.88 -38.19
CA THR A 151 -26.87 -3.37 -39.53
C THR A 151 -27.24 -2.30 -40.54
N LEU A 152 -26.33 -2.04 -41.47
CA LEU A 152 -26.59 -1.17 -42.62
C LEU A 152 -26.94 -2.03 -43.83
N ALA A 153 -28.11 -1.76 -44.43
CA ALA A 153 -28.43 -2.31 -45.74
C ALA A 153 -27.60 -1.59 -46.80
N VAL A 154 -26.84 -2.35 -47.59
CA VAL A 154 -25.99 -1.82 -48.66
C VAL A 154 -26.43 -2.41 -50.01
N ARG A 155 -26.31 -1.60 -51.06
CA ARG A 155 -26.51 -2.06 -52.44
C ARG A 155 -25.19 -1.92 -53.19
N PHE A 156 -24.69 -3.03 -53.69
CA PHE A 156 -23.46 -3.09 -54.46
C PHE A 156 -23.70 -2.61 -55.90
N ALA A 157 -22.64 -2.16 -56.57
CA ALA A 157 -22.71 -1.64 -57.93
C ALA A 157 -23.19 -2.68 -58.97
N ASP A 158 -22.99 -3.97 -58.67
CA ASP A 158 -23.51 -5.10 -59.46
C ASP A 158 -25.02 -5.37 -59.24
N GLY A 159 -25.69 -4.54 -58.44
CA GLY A 159 -27.11 -4.63 -58.12
C GLY A 159 -27.44 -5.56 -56.96
N ARG A 160 -26.47 -6.25 -56.36
CA ARG A 160 -26.72 -7.12 -55.21
C ARG A 160 -27.06 -6.30 -53.96
N ALA A 161 -28.06 -6.75 -53.20
CA ALA A 161 -28.30 -6.26 -51.85
C ALA A 161 -27.50 -7.09 -50.84
N GLY A 162 -26.99 -6.43 -49.81
CA GLY A 162 -26.32 -7.09 -48.69
C GLY A 162 -26.54 -6.33 -47.38
N THR A 163 -26.10 -6.94 -46.29
CA THR A 163 -26.20 -6.37 -44.94
C THR A 163 -24.81 -6.35 -44.33
N LEU A 164 -24.41 -5.19 -43.79
CA LEU A 164 -23.14 -5.02 -43.09
C LEU A 164 -23.39 -4.81 -41.60
N ASP A 165 -22.71 -5.55 -40.74
CA ASP A 165 -22.68 -5.28 -39.30
C ASP A 165 -21.75 -4.09 -39.04
N VAL A 166 -22.32 -2.95 -38.66
CA VAL A 166 -21.54 -1.73 -38.40
C VAL A 166 -20.95 -1.70 -36.99
N SER A 167 -21.26 -2.66 -36.11
CA SER A 167 -20.63 -2.78 -34.79
C SER A 167 -19.14 -3.16 -34.86
N GLN A 168 -18.72 -3.78 -35.96
CA GLN A 168 -17.34 -4.21 -36.22
C GLN A 168 -16.58 -3.23 -37.13
N ALA A 169 -17.22 -2.15 -37.58
CA ALA A 169 -16.62 -1.21 -38.52
C ALA A 169 -15.54 -0.37 -37.81
N ARG A 170 -14.31 -0.38 -38.34
CA ARG A 170 -13.26 0.54 -37.90
C ARG A 170 -13.59 1.95 -38.37
N HIS A 171 -13.84 2.88 -37.44
CA HIS A 171 -14.02 4.29 -37.76
C HIS A 171 -12.77 4.84 -38.47
N THR A 172 -12.92 5.15 -39.76
CA THR A 172 -11.92 5.88 -40.54
C THR A 172 -12.57 7.18 -40.98
N ILE A 173 -12.11 8.31 -40.43
CA ILE A 173 -12.57 9.64 -40.85
C ILE A 173 -11.81 9.98 -42.13
N ILE A 174 -12.49 9.94 -43.27
CA ILE A 174 -11.95 10.45 -44.53
C ILE A 174 -12.29 11.93 -44.59
N THR A 175 -11.33 12.79 -44.24
CA THR A 175 -11.40 14.21 -44.57
C THR A 175 -11.15 14.33 -46.07
N GLY A 176 -12.20 14.62 -46.84
CA GLY A 176 -12.03 14.92 -48.27
C GLY A 176 -11.27 16.23 -48.43
N ASP A 177 -10.24 16.24 -49.27
CA ASP A 177 -9.73 17.48 -49.83
C ASP A 177 -10.83 18.08 -50.74
N ASN A 178 -11.10 19.37 -50.53
CA ASN A 178 -12.16 20.20 -51.16
C ASN A 178 -12.42 19.92 -52.64
#